data_AF-A0A4U2EA96-F1
#
_entry.id   AF-A0A4U2EA96-F1
#
_cell.length_a   1.000
_cell.length_b   1.000
_cell.length_c   1.000
_cell.angle_alpha   90.00
_cell.angle_beta   90.00
_cell.angle_gamma   90.00
#
_symmetry.space_group_name_H-M   'P 1'
#
loop_
_entity.id
_entity.type
_entity.pdbx_description
1 polymer ?
#
loop_
_entity_poly.entity_id
_entity_poly.type
_entity_poly.pdbx_seq_one_letter_code
_entity_poly.pdbx_strand_id
1 'polypeptide(L)'
;RYTDTVTDATEQQIQQAADDSIPTVWPLFWSFRIMVGCGFIMLFVFGAAFLQTYRKNITQKPWLLKAALWSIPLPWVAIEAGWFVAEYGRQPWA
;
A
#
# COMPACT_ATOMS: atom_id res chain seq x y z
N ARG A 1 28.94 3.79 -7.13
CA ARG A 1 28.72 3.85 -5.66
C ARG A 1 29.89 3.27 -4.88
N TYR A 2 30.51 2.16 -5.31
CA TYR A 2 31.60 1.50 -4.59
C TYR A 2 33.00 1.73 -5.20
N THR A 3 33.07 2.02 -6.51
CA THR A 3 34.29 2.46 -7.20
C THR A 3 33.95 3.47 -8.30
N ASP A 4 34.90 4.34 -8.64
CA ASP A 4 34.80 5.28 -9.77
C ASP A 4 34.97 4.56 -11.12
N THR A 5 35.67 3.42 -11.13
CA THR A 5 35.88 2.56 -12.30
C THR A 5 35.35 1.15 -12.00
N VAL A 6 34.36 0.70 -12.79
CA VAL A 6 33.61 -0.56 -12.54
C VAL A 6 34.51 -1.79 -12.73
N THR A 7 35.54 -1.69 -13.55
CA THR A 7 36.46 -2.79 -13.87
C THR A 7 37.42 -3.15 -12.73
N ASP A 8 37.65 -2.23 -11.80
CA ASP A 8 38.60 -2.41 -10.69
C ASP A 8 37.91 -2.82 -9.38
N ALA A 9 36.63 -3.20 -9.46
CA ALA A 9 35.85 -3.59 -8.30
C ALA A 9 36.41 -4.87 -7.66
N THR A 10 36.65 -4.83 -6.34
CA THR A 10 37.07 -6.01 -5.58
C THR A 10 35.90 -6.98 -5.40
N GLU A 11 36.19 -8.26 -5.22
CA GLU A 11 35.17 -9.30 -5.02
C GLU A 11 34.23 -8.99 -3.83
N GLN A 12 34.77 -8.36 -2.78
CA GLN A 12 33.98 -7.86 -1.64
C GLN A 12 33.00 -6.73 -2.03
N GLN A 13 33.40 -5.83 -2.93
CA GLN A 13 32.54 -4.73 -3.40
C GLN A 13 31.42 -5.23 -4.32
N ILE A 14 31.69 -6.28 -5.09
CA ILE A 14 30.69 -6.96 -5.92
C ILE A 14 29.62 -7.60 -5.03
N GLN A 15 30.05 -8.33 -3.99
CA GLN A 15 29.13 -8.96 -3.04
C GLN A 15 28.28 -7.92 -2.30
N GLN A 16 28.91 -6.85 -1.82
CA GLN A 16 28.22 -5.78 -1.09
C GLN A 16 27.22 -5.01 -1.98
N ALA A 17 27.54 -4.79 -3.26
CA ALA A 17 26.62 -4.19 -4.22
C ALA A 17 25.42 -5.11 -4.54
N ALA A 18 25.62 -6.42 -4.58
CA ALA A 18 24.54 -7.39 -4.77
C ALA A 18 23.58 -7.43 -3.57
N ASP A 19 24.12 -7.41 -2.35
CA ASP A 19 23.32 -7.39 -1.13
C ASP A 19 22.54 -6.07 -0.97
N ASP A 20 23.17 -4.92 -1.26
CA ASP A 20 22.52 -3.59 -1.21
C ASP A 20 21.48 -3.39 -2.33
N SER A 21 21.48 -4.24 -3.36
CA SER A 21 20.48 -4.18 -4.45
C SER A 21 19.14 -4.80 -4.05
N ILE A 22 19.07 -5.52 -2.92
CA ILE A 22 17.83 -6.11 -2.41
C ILE A 22 17.23 -5.13 -1.39
N PRO A 23 16.19 -4.35 -1.75
CA PRO A 23 15.55 -3.46 -0.80
C PRO A 23 14.89 -4.27 0.31
N THR A 24 14.86 -3.71 1.53
CA THR A 24 14.18 -4.36 2.65
C THR A 24 12.71 -4.60 2.31
N VAL A 25 12.29 -5.86 2.24
CA VAL A 25 10.96 -6.26 1.77
C VAL A 25 9.85 -6.06 2.81
N TRP A 26 10.22 -5.88 4.08
CA TRP A 26 9.28 -5.81 5.20
C TRP A 26 8.31 -4.61 5.15
N PRO A 27 8.76 -3.37 4.84
CA PRO A 27 7.86 -2.22 4.67
C PRO A 27 6.89 -2.40 3.51
N LEU A 28 7.36 -2.96 2.38
CA LEU A 28 6.54 -3.27 1.21
C LEU A 28 5.40 -4.25 1.54
N PHE A 29 5.73 -5.32 2.27
CA PHE A 29 4.76 -6.34 2.67
C PHE A 29 3.62 -5.77 3.52
N TRP A 30 3.94 -4.90 4.49
CA TRP A 30 2.92 -4.31 5.36
C TRP A 30 2.12 -3.22 4.66
N SER A 31 2.76 -2.35 3.88
CA SER A 31 2.06 -1.30 3.12
C SER A 31 1.06 -1.89 2.13
N PHE A 32 1.42 -2.99 1.44
CA PHE A 32 0.49 -3.69 0.55
C PHE A 32 -0.75 -4.21 1.31
N ARG A 33 -0.55 -4.81 2.49
CA ARG A 33 -1.65 -5.36 3.29
C ARG A 33 -2.57 -4.28 3.84
N ILE A 34 -2.01 -3.15 4.26
CA ILE A 34 -2.79 -1.98 4.70
C ILE A 34 -3.65 -1.47 3.54
N MET A 35 -3.05 -1.29 2.36
CA MET A 35 -3.77 -0.86 1.16
C MET A 35 -4.93 -1.79 0.82
N VAL A 36 -4.66 -3.11 0.76
CA VAL A 36 -5.68 -4.12 0.45
C VAL A 36 -6.77 -4.17 1.54
N GLY A 37 -6.38 -4.11 2.82
CA GLY A 37 -7.32 -4.08 3.94
C GLY A 37 -8.25 -2.87 3.87
N CYS A 38 -7.72 -1.67 3.60
CA CYS A 38 -8.51 -0.47 3.40
C CYS A 38 -9.45 -0.60 2.19
N GLY A 39 -8.97 -1.17 1.08
CA GLY A 39 -9.77 -1.44 -0.11
C GLY A 39 -10.97 -2.34 0.16
N PHE A 40 -10.77 -3.46 0.87
CA PHE A 40 -11.86 -4.37 1.23
C PHE A 40 -12.86 -3.71 2.19
N ILE A 41 -12.40 -2.98 3.21
CA ILE A 41 -13.30 -2.26 4.13
C ILE A 41 -14.19 -1.29 3.35
N MET A 42 -13.61 -0.49 2.45
CA MET A 42 -14.37 0.43 1.61
C MET A 42 -15.36 -0.31 0.70
N LEU A 43 -14.96 -1.43 0.10
CA LEU A 43 -15.84 -2.26 -0.73
C LEU A 43 -17.05 -2.76 0.06
N PHE A 44 -16.86 -3.24 1.29
CA PHE A 44 -17.94 -3.68 2.16
C PHE A 44 -18.87 -2.53 2.55
N VAL A 45 -18.32 -1.36 2.90
CA VAL A 45 -19.12 -0.18 3.25
C VAL A 45 -19.94 0.30 2.06
N PHE A 46 -19.34 0.46 0.88
CA PHE A 46 -20.05 0.85 -0.34
C PHE A 46 -21.07 -0.20 -0.78
N GLY A 47 -20.72 -1.48 -0.75
CA GLY A 47 -21.65 -2.57 -1.09
C GLY A 47 -22.86 -2.62 -0.16
N ALA A 48 -22.64 -2.46 1.16
CA ALA A 48 -23.72 -2.41 2.14
C ALA A 48 -24.58 -1.14 2.00
N ALA A 49 -23.97 0.01 1.68
CA ALA A 49 -24.69 1.24 1.38
C ALA A 49 -25.54 1.11 0.12
N PHE A 50 -24.97 0.57 -0.96
CA PHE A 50 -25.68 0.32 -2.21
C PHE A 50 -26.88 -0.62 -2.02
N LEU A 51 -26.70 -1.73 -1.29
CA LEU A 51 -27.78 -2.66 -0.99
C LEU A 51 -28.92 -2.01 -0.18
N GLN A 52 -28.60 -1.12 0.76
CA GLN A 52 -29.61 -0.39 1.53
C GLN A 52 -30.34 0.66 0.70
N THR A 53 -29.63 1.35 -0.19
CA THR A 53 -30.24 2.26 -1.17
C THR A 53 -31.19 1.52 -2.10
N TYR A 54 -30.80 0.35 -2.61
CA TYR A 54 -31.67 -0.50 -3.42
C TYR A 54 -32.94 -0.93 -2.67
N ARG A 55 -32.81 -1.25 -1.37
CA ARG A 55 -33.94 -1.61 -0.49
C ARG A 55 -34.73 -0.39 0.04
N LYS A 56 -34.43 0.83 -0.41
CA LYS A 56 -35.01 2.11 0.04
C LYS A 56 -34.99 2.33 1.56
N ASN A 57 -34.07 1.67 2.26
CA ASN A 57 -33.97 1.66 3.73
C ASN A 57 -32.66 2.30 4.21
N ILE A 58 -32.34 3.48 3.68
CA ILE A 58 -31.04 4.15 3.85
C ILE A 58 -30.80 4.58 5.31
N THR A 59 -31.84 5.05 5.99
CA THR A 59 -31.73 5.67 7.33
C THR A 59 -31.90 4.69 8.48
N GLN A 60 -32.30 3.44 8.22
CA GLN A 60 -32.69 2.51 9.29
C GLN A 60 -31.49 1.87 10.02
N LYS A 61 -30.29 1.90 9.45
CA LYS A 61 -29.10 1.24 10.03
C LYS A 61 -28.04 2.26 10.46
N PRO A 62 -28.05 2.73 11.73
CA PRO A 62 -27.10 3.73 12.21
C PRO A 62 -25.64 3.26 12.20
N TRP A 63 -25.40 1.93 12.26
CA TRP A 63 -24.05 1.38 12.16
C TRP A 63 -23.43 1.61 10.77
N LEU A 64 -24.24 1.56 9.70
CA LEU A 64 -23.74 1.82 8.35
C LEU A 64 -23.38 3.29 8.17
N LEU A 65 -24.23 4.20 8.67
CA LEU A 65 -23.98 5.64 8.62
C LEU A 65 -22.70 5.99 9.40
N LYS A 66 -22.49 5.38 10.57
CA LYS A 66 -21.23 5.50 11.32
C LYS A 66 -20.05 4.92 10.52
N ALA A 67 -20.17 3.73 9.95
CA ALA A 67 -19.10 3.13 9.15
C ALA A 67 -18.72 3.98 7.93
N ALA A 68 -19.70 4.60 7.25
CA ALA A 68 -19.45 5.53 6.17
C ALA A 68 -18.69 6.78 6.64
N LEU A 69 -19.05 7.34 7.80
CA LEU A 69 -18.33 8.47 8.39
C LEU A 69 -16.87 8.12 8.73
N TRP A 70 -16.64 6.96 9.36
CA TRP A 70 -15.30 6.48 9.69
C TRP A 70 -14.49 6.04 8.47
N SER A 71 -15.14 5.78 7.32
CA SER A 71 -14.46 5.46 6.07
C SER A 71 -13.87 6.67 5.33
N ILE A 72 -14.18 7.90 5.74
CA ILE A 72 -13.66 9.12 5.10
C ILE A 72 -12.11 9.14 5.03
N PRO A 73 -11.35 8.85 6.11
CA PRO A 73 -9.88 8.84 6.04
C PRO A 73 -9.28 7.61 5.34
N LEU A 74 -10.03 6.52 5.14
CA LEU A 74 -9.50 5.28 4.56
C LEU A 74 -8.93 5.43 3.14
N PRO A 75 -9.58 6.16 2.21
CA PRO A 75 -9.05 6.43 0.88
C PRO A 75 -7.66 7.08 0.90
N TRP A 76 -7.43 8.06 1.80
CA TRP A 76 -6.13 8.72 1.91
C TRP A 76 -5.04 7.74 2.33
N VAL A 77 -5.29 6.95 3.37
CA VAL A 77 -4.33 5.94 3.84
C VAL A 77 -4.03 4.90 2.75
N ALA A 78 -5.06 4.47 2.01
CA ALA A 78 -4.89 3.50 0.93
C ALA A 78 -4.06 4.06 -0.24
N ILE A 79 -4.26 5.33 -0.62
CA ILE A 79 -3.53 5.99 -1.70
C ILE A 79 -2.06 6.18 -1.31
N GLU A 80 -1.77 6.68 -0.11
CA GLU A 80 -0.40 6.87 0.37
C GLU A 80 0.35 5.53 0.47
N ALA A 81 -0.32 4.48 1.00
CA ALA A 81 0.26 3.15 1.05
C ALA A 81 0.50 2.55 -0.34
N GLY A 82 -0.40 2.81 -1.30
CA GLY A 82 -0.25 2.38 -2.69
C GLY A 82 0.92 3.06 -3.40
N TRP A 83 1.08 4.36 -3.22
CA TRP A 83 2.23 5.11 -3.72
C TRP A 83 3.54 4.63 -3.10
N PHE A 84 3.55 4.38 -1.79
CA PHE A 84 4.71 3.81 -1.12
C PHE A 84 5.09 2.45 -1.71
N VAL A 85 4.12 1.56 -1.93
CA VAL A 85 4.38 0.25 -2.57
C VAL A 85 4.92 0.41 -3.99
N ALA A 86 4.38 1.35 -4.78
CA ALA A 86 4.81 1.58 -6.15
C ALA A 86 6.22 2.18 -6.24
N GLU A 87 6.52 3.21 -5.45
CA GLU A 87 7.80 3.92 -5.52
C GLU A 87 8.91 3.12 -4.81
N TYR A 88 8.63 2.60 -3.63
CA TYR A 88 9.60 1.82 -2.87
C TYR A 88 9.83 0.44 -3.48
N GLY A 89 8.82 -0.14 -4.16
CA GLY A 89 8.97 -1.39 -4.92
C GLY A 89 9.85 -1.28 -6.16
N ARG A 90 10.06 -0.07 -6.66
CA ARG A 90 10.91 0.22 -7.81
C ARG A 90 12.38 0.43 -7.44
N GLN A 91 12.66 0.75 -6.17
CA GLN A 91 14.03 0.80 -5.66
C GLN A 91 14.72 -0.56 -5.86
N PRO A 92 16.01 -0.61 -6.26
CA PRO A 92 16.99 0.48 -6.40
C PRO A 92 17.06 1.12 -7.81
N TRP A 93 16.12 0.81 -8.69
CA TRP A 93 16.19 1.17 -10.11
C TRP A 93 15.37 2.45 -10.40
N ALA A 94 16.05 3.49 -10.87
CA ALA A 94 15.45 4.77 -11.26
C ALA A 94 15.01 4.78 -12.74
#